data_AF-A0AAN4RPH9-F1
#
_entry.id   AF-A0AAN4RPH9-F1
#
_cell.length_a   1.000
_cell.length_b   1.000
_cell.length_c   1.000
_cell.angle_alpha   90.00
_cell.angle_beta   90.00
_cell.angle_gamma   90.00
#
_symmetry.space_group_name_H-M   'P 1'
#
loop_
_entity.id
_entity.type
_entity.pdbx_description
1 polymer ?
#
loop_
_entity_poly.entity_id
_entity_poly.type
_entity_poly.pdbx_seq_one_letter_code
_entity_poly.pdbx_strand_id
1 'polypeptide(L)'
;MDKALYNFNEFGFVTPEELAQRDGPLSLPIAPVLPTIQEKNTLYNYLKENLNPLSNNAPYIMEERISALKQIHKEHIELLKQAVKLR
;
A
#
# COMPACT_ATOMS: atom_id res chain seq x y z
N MET A 1 4.35 6.60 -13.63
CA MET A 1 3.42 7.14 -12.61
C MET A 1 3.65 6.36 -11.33
N ASP A 2 3.81 7.03 -10.20
CA ASP A 2 3.98 6.37 -8.90
C ASP A 2 2.70 5.58 -8.56
N LYS A 3 2.84 4.28 -8.24
CA LYS A 3 1.70 3.39 -7.92
C LYS A 3 0.90 3.89 -6.73
N ALA A 4 1.56 4.46 -5.73
CA ALA A 4 0.91 5.00 -4.55
C ALA A 4 0.07 6.23 -4.91
N LEU A 5 0.63 7.12 -5.75
CA LEU A 5 -0.09 8.30 -6.23
C LEU A 5 -1.29 7.92 -7.11
N TYR A 6 -1.13 6.94 -8.00
CA TYR A 6 -2.24 6.40 -8.78
C TYR A 6 -3.37 5.90 -7.89
N ASN A 7 -3.07 5.00 -6.95
CA ASN A 7 -4.09 4.44 -6.06
C ASN A 7 -4.75 5.53 -5.20
N PHE A 8 -3.98 6.51 -4.72
CA PHE A 8 -4.50 7.62 -3.94
C PHE A 8 -5.48 8.47 -4.75
N ASN A 9 -5.12 8.84 -6.00
CA ASN A 9 -5.99 9.63 -6.87
C ASN A 9 -7.28 8.88 -7.24
N GLU A 10 -7.20 7.57 -7.44
CA GLU A 10 -8.35 6.77 -7.85
C GLU A 10 -9.29 6.42 -6.69
N PHE A 11 -8.75 6.12 -5.51
CA PHE A 11 -9.48 5.46 -4.41
C PHE A 11 -9.33 6.13 -3.04
N GLY A 12 -8.45 7.11 -2.87
CA GLY A 12 -8.04 7.59 -1.54
C GLY A 12 -9.12 8.28 -0.71
N PHE A 13 -10.11 8.90 -1.36
CA PHE A 13 -11.21 9.64 -0.70
C PHE A 13 -12.56 9.45 -1.39
N VAL A 14 -12.76 8.31 -2.04
CA VAL A 14 -13.93 8.06 -2.88
C VAL A 14 -14.81 7.03 -2.20
N THR A 15 -16.13 7.24 -2.21
CA THR A 15 -17.09 6.25 -1.68
C THR A 15 -17.44 5.19 -2.72
N PRO A 16 -17.98 4.01 -2.31
CA PRO A 16 -18.49 3.03 -3.26
C PRO A 16 -19.50 3.59 -4.25
N GLU A 17 -20.39 4.49 -3.80
CA GLU A 17 -21.45 5.10 -4.61
C GLU A 17 -20.87 6.04 -5.66
N GLU A 18 -19.94 6.93 -5.25
CA GLU A 18 -19.23 7.83 -6.16
C GLU A 18 -18.43 7.05 -7.21
N LEU A 19 -17.79 5.95 -6.81
CA LEU A 19 -17.04 5.09 -7.70
C LEU A 19 -17.96 4.38 -8.70
N ALA A 20 -19.12 3.88 -8.24
CA ALA A 20 -20.09 3.18 -9.09
C ALA A 20 -20.66 4.07 -10.20
N GLN A 21 -20.86 5.36 -9.92
CA GLN A 21 -21.40 6.34 -10.87
C GLN A 21 -20.43 6.78 -11.97
N ARG A 22 -19.13 6.44 -11.88
CA ARG A 22 -18.17 6.82 -12.92
C ARG A 22 -18.54 6.20 -14.27
N ASP A 23 -18.34 6.94 -15.36
CA ASP A 23 -18.52 6.40 -16.70
C ASP A 23 -17.38 5.43 -17.07
N GLY A 24 -17.72 4.35 -17.78
CA GLY A 24 -16.76 3.38 -18.27
C GLY A 24 -16.30 2.32 -17.25
N PRO A 25 -15.30 1.51 -17.59
CA PRO A 25 -14.79 0.44 -16.71
C PRO A 25 -14.13 1.02 -15.46
N LEU A 26 -14.32 0.36 -14.31
CA LEU A 26 -13.68 0.77 -13.07
C LEU A 26 -12.18 0.45 -13.10
N SER A 27 -11.37 1.42 -12.66
CA SER A 27 -9.94 1.28 -12.39
C SER A 27 -9.67 0.13 -11.40
N LEU A 28 -8.56 -0.59 -11.59
CA LEU A 28 -8.11 -1.63 -10.68
C LEU A 28 -7.00 -1.10 -9.75
N PRO A 29 -7.08 -1.32 -8.42
CA PRO A 29 -6.00 -0.99 -7.51
C PRO A 29 -4.71 -1.71 -7.87
N ILE A 30 -3.60 -0.99 -7.91
CA ILE A 30 -2.28 -1.56 -8.19
C ILE A 30 -1.64 -2.02 -6.88
N ALA A 31 -1.10 -3.24 -6.84
CA ALA A 31 -0.41 -3.76 -5.67
C ALA A 31 0.83 -2.92 -5.29
N PRO A 32 1.06 -2.66 -3.98
CA PRO A 32 2.23 -1.93 -3.51
C PRO A 32 3.52 -2.70 -3.81
N VAL A 33 4.61 -1.98 -4.02
CA VAL A 33 5.94 -2.58 -4.06
C VAL A 33 6.40 -2.78 -2.61
N LEU A 34 6.72 -4.02 -2.26
CA LEU A 34 7.21 -4.39 -0.95
C LEU A 34 8.69 -4.81 -1.05
N PRO A 35 9.51 -4.49 -0.05
CA PRO A 35 10.91 -4.91 -0.06
C PRO A 35 11.00 -6.43 0.05
N THR A 36 11.94 -7.00 -0.68
CA THR A 36 12.34 -8.40 -0.57
C THR A 36 13.01 -8.68 0.77
N ILE A 37 13.13 -9.97 1.11
CA ILE A 37 13.86 -10.41 2.31
C ILE A 37 15.31 -9.94 2.25
N GLN A 38 15.95 -10.01 1.08
CA GLN A 38 17.33 -9.59 0.90
C GLN A 38 17.50 -8.09 1.15
N GLU A 39 16.64 -7.25 0.57
CA GLU A 39 16.68 -5.79 0.76
C GLU A 39 16.49 -5.41 2.23
N LYS A 40 15.54 -6.06 2.93
CA LYS A 40 15.35 -5.87 4.37
C LYS A 40 16.61 -6.22 5.16
N ASN A 41 17.20 -7.38 4.90
CA ASN A 41 18.40 -7.83 5.62
C ASN A 41 19.59 -6.90 5.37
N THR A 42 19.78 -6.47 4.11
CA THR A 42 20.83 -5.50 3.76
C THR A 42 20.66 -4.19 4.52
N LEU A 43 19.43 -3.65 4.59
CA LEU A 43 19.13 -2.45 5.36
C LEU A 43 19.43 -2.64 6.86
N TYR A 44 18.97 -3.74 7.45
CA TYR A 44 19.16 -3.96 8.89
C TYR A 44 20.63 -4.12 9.27
N ASN A 45 21.42 -4.82 8.44
CA ASN A 45 22.86 -4.94 8.64
C ASN A 45 23.55 -3.57 8.55
N TYR A 46 23.22 -2.78 7.52
CA TYR A 46 23.76 -1.44 7.37
C TYR A 46 23.45 -0.56 8.58
N LEU A 47 22.20 -0.55 9.05
CA LEU A 47 21.79 0.22 10.22
C LEU A 47 22.51 -0.26 11.48
N LYS A 48 22.70 -1.56 11.66
CA LYS A 48 23.42 -2.11 12.80
C LYS A 48 24.89 -1.66 12.82
N GLU A 49 25.54 -1.64 11.66
CA GLU A 49 26.95 -1.28 11.53
C GLU A 49 27.20 0.23 11.64
N ASN A 50 26.26 1.05 11.15
CA ASN A 50 26.49 2.49 10.96
C ASN A 50 25.64 3.38 11.87
N LEU A 51 24.49 2.91 12.35
CA LEU A 51 23.45 3.70 13.03
C LEU A 51 22.75 2.89 14.13
N ASN A 52 23.53 2.40 15.09
CA ASN A 52 23.11 1.47 16.16
C ASN A 52 21.82 1.88 16.92
N PRO A 53 21.53 3.16 17.21
CA PRO A 53 20.25 3.53 17.85
C PRO A 53 19.01 3.24 16.98
N LEU A 54 19.15 3.28 15.65
CA LEU A 54 18.05 3.05 14.71
C LEU A 54 17.87 1.56 14.38
N SER A 55 18.91 0.74 14.53
CA SER A 55 18.86 -0.67 14.15
C SER A 55 17.88 -1.50 14.99
N ASN A 56 17.67 -1.13 16.26
CA ASN A 56 16.82 -1.90 17.16
C ASN A 56 15.34 -1.83 16.78
N ASN A 57 14.89 -0.68 16.25
CA ASN A 57 13.49 -0.47 15.90
C ASN A 57 13.20 -0.70 14.41
N ALA A 58 14.23 -0.74 13.56
CA ALA A 58 14.07 -0.83 12.11
C ALA A 58 13.26 -2.06 11.65
N PRO A 59 13.45 -3.28 12.20
CA PRO A 59 12.64 -4.43 11.79
C PRO A 59 11.16 -4.23 12.09
N TYR A 60 10.84 -3.73 13.29
CA TYR A 60 9.46 -3.48 13.69
C TYR A 60 8.80 -2.43 12.78
N ILE A 61 9.45 -1.28 12.58
CA ILE A 61 8.93 -0.20 11.73
C ILE A 61 8.69 -0.68 10.29
N MET A 62 9.59 -1.50 9.76
CA MET A 62 9.47 -2.03 8.41
C MET A 62 8.26 -2.98 8.27
N GLU A 63 8.08 -3.91 9.21
CA GLU A 63 6.95 -4.85 9.16
C GLU A 63 5.60 -4.15 9.39
N GLU A 64 5.56 -3.16 10.29
CA GLU A 64 4.38 -2.29 10.47
C GLU A 64 4.03 -1.57 9.16
N ARG A 65 5.04 -0.99 8.49
CA ARG A 65 4.83 -0.30 7.20
C ARG A 65 4.35 -1.25 6.11
N ILE A 66 4.93 -2.43 5.99
CA ILE A 66 4.49 -3.47 5.04
C ILE A 66 3.05 -3.87 5.31
N SER A 67 2.69 -4.06 6.59
CA SER A 67 1.35 -4.44 7.01
C SER A 67 0.32 -3.37 6.66
N ALA A 68 0.63 -2.10 6.94
CA ALA A 68 -0.20 -0.96 6.57
C ALA A 68 -0.43 -0.88 5.05
N LEU A 69 0.63 -1.05 4.24
CA LEU A 69 0.50 -1.04 2.78
C LEU A 69 -0.38 -2.17 2.24
N LYS A 70 -0.27 -3.38 2.81
CA LYS A 70 -1.14 -4.51 2.46
C LYS A 70 -2.60 -4.23 2.83
N GLN A 71 -2.82 -3.64 4.01
CA GLN A 71 -4.16 -3.31 4.50
C GLN A 71 -4.83 -2.25 3.62
N ILE A 72 -4.14 -1.16 3.28
CA ILE A 72 -4.64 -0.13 2.36
C ILE A 72 -5.00 -0.74 1.00
N HIS A 73 -4.15 -1.62 0.45
CA HIS A 73 -4.46 -2.26 -0.83
C HIS A 73 -5.71 -3.14 -0.74
N LYS A 74 -5.88 -3.88 0.35
CA LYS A 74 -7.09 -4.67 0.61
C LYS A 74 -8.34 -3.78 0.70
N GLU A 75 -8.24 -2.64 1.38
CA GLU A 75 -9.34 -1.67 1.49
C GLU A 75 -9.76 -1.12 0.12
N HIS A 76 -8.81 -0.76 -0.75
CA HIS A 76 -9.13 -0.34 -2.12
C HIS A 76 -9.82 -1.45 -2.93
N ILE A 77 -9.42 -2.72 -2.75
CA ILE A 77 -10.09 -3.85 -3.40
C ILE A 77 -11.52 -4.01 -2.89
N GLU A 78 -11.75 -3.88 -1.58
CA GLU A 78 -13.09 -3.99 -1.01
C GLU A 78 -13.98 -2.82 -1.43
N LEU A 79 -13.44 -1.60 -1.48
CA LEU A 79 -14.12 -0.42 -2.04
C LEU A 79 -14.60 -0.70 -3.47
N LEU A 80 -13.70 -1.22 -4.32
CA LEU A 80 -14.03 -1.57 -5.70
C LEU A 80 -15.14 -2.64 -5.77
N LYS A 81 -15.03 -3.70 -4.96
CA LYS A 81 -16.07 -4.76 -4.91
C LYS A 81 -17.43 -4.21 -4.48
N GLN A 82 -17.46 -3.28 -3.54
CA GLN A 82 -18.69 -2.63 -3.11
C GLN A 82 -19.28 -1.79 -4.24
N ALA A 83 -18.46 -0.98 -4.92
CA ALA A 83 -18.90 -0.18 -6.08
C ALA A 83 -19.44 -1.04 -7.23
N VAL A 84 -18.80 -2.17 -7.53
CA VAL A 84 -19.27 -3.12 -8.56
C VAL A 84 -20.66 -3.67 -8.24
N LYS A 85 -21.00 -3.89 -6.96
CA LYS A 85 -22.34 -4.36 -6.55
C LYS A 85 -23.42 -3.30 -6.69
N LEU A 86 -23.04 -2.02 -6.77
CA LEU A 86 -23.95 -0.88 -6.88
C LEU A 86 -24.23 -0.47 -8.33
N ARG A 87 -23.45 -0.99 -9.29
CA ARG A 87 -23.69 -0.85 -10.73
C ARG A 87 -24.66 -1.91 -11.23
#